data_AF-A0A1S4BJ72-F1
#
_entry.id   AF-A0A1S4BJ72-F1
#
_cell.length_a   1.000
_cell.length_b   1.000
_cell.length_c   1.000
_cell.angle_alpha   90.00
_cell.angle_beta   90.00
_cell.angle_gamma   90.00
#
_symmetry.space_group_name_H-M   'P 1'
#
loop_
_entity.id
_entity.type
_entity.pdbx_description
1 polymer ?
#
loop_
_entity_poly.entity_id
_entity_poly.type
_entity_poly.pdbx_seq_one_letter_code
_entity_poly.pdbx_strand_id
1 'polypeptide(L)'
;MALSQKSQLLFCSLLFIFFSQSLSFNRSRPNKDDDIHDLLPSYNLPKGLLPNNVKSYTLSPKDNSFTVQLTHPCYVQFQDQLVYYQKEIRGKMSYGQVSDVSGIQAKKLFVWVPVTGINVDEESHMIEFHVGFLSEKLPAKDFETIPTCKNNRCQDSLLSSI
;
A
#
# COMPACT_ATOMS: atom_id res chain seq x y z
N MET A 1 -17.65 -40.08 51.52
CA MET A 1 -18.48 -40.56 50.39
C MET A 1 -17.62 -40.51 49.14
N ALA A 2 -17.08 -41.65 48.73
CA ALA A 2 -16.19 -41.74 47.57
C ALA A 2 -17.06 -41.80 46.29
N LEU A 3 -16.92 -40.80 45.42
CA LEU A 3 -17.61 -40.79 44.13
C LEU A 3 -16.88 -41.74 43.16
N SER A 4 -17.64 -42.65 42.55
CA SER A 4 -17.14 -43.71 41.67
C SER A 4 -16.37 -43.14 40.46
N GLN A 5 -15.22 -43.76 40.16
CA GLN A 5 -14.26 -43.37 39.11
C GLN A 5 -14.90 -43.24 37.71
N LYS A 6 -15.97 -43.99 37.44
CA LYS A 6 -16.75 -43.86 36.19
C LYS A 6 -17.52 -42.54 36.11
N SER A 7 -17.99 -42.02 37.24
CA SER A 7 -18.72 -40.74 37.32
C SER A 7 -17.79 -39.53 37.17
N GLN A 8 -16.52 -39.64 37.60
CA GLN A 8 -15.52 -38.58 37.45
C GLN A 8 -15.04 -38.44 36.00
N LEU A 9 -14.87 -39.56 35.28
CA LEU A 9 -14.49 -39.57 33.87
C LEU A 9 -15.59 -38.99 32.96
N LEU A 10 -16.87 -39.26 33.27
CA LEU A 10 -18.01 -38.67 32.56
C LEU A 10 -18.10 -37.14 32.72
N PHE A 11 -17.77 -36.64 33.92
CA PHE A 11 -17.76 -35.20 34.21
C PHE A 11 -16.65 -34.45 33.45
N CYS A 12 -15.46 -35.05 33.32
CA CYS A 12 -14.37 -34.48 32.51
C CYS A 12 -14.69 -34.46 31.01
N SER A 13 -15.37 -35.50 30.50
CA SER A 13 -15.71 -35.56 29.08
C SER A 13 -16.79 -34.54 28.68
N LEU A 14 -17.71 -34.19 29.58
CA LEU A 14 -18.76 -33.19 29.32
C LEU A 14 -18.20 -31.75 29.29
N LEU A 15 -17.18 -31.42 30.09
CA LEU A 15 -16.54 -30.10 30.09
C LEU A 15 -15.75 -29.81 28.81
N PHE A 16 -15.16 -30.83 28.18
CA PHE A 16 -14.43 -30.68 26.91
C PHE A 16 -15.33 -30.37 25.70
N ILE A 17 -16.59 -30.83 25.73
CA ILE A 17 -17.54 -30.63 24.63
C ILE A 17 -18.12 -29.20 24.65
N PHE A 18 -18.24 -28.57 25.82
CA PHE A 18 -18.69 -27.18 25.93
C PHE A 18 -17.62 -26.17 25.49
N PHE A 19 -16.33 -26.46 25.69
CA PHE A 19 -15.25 -25.53 25.32
C PHE A 19 -14.97 -25.49 23.80
N SER A 20 -15.39 -26.52 23.06
CA SER A 20 -15.19 -26.59 21.60
C SER A 20 -16.28 -25.85 20.80
N GLN A 21 -17.38 -25.42 21.43
CA GLN A 21 -18.47 -24.72 20.73
C GLN A 21 -18.31 -23.19 20.66
N SER A 22 -17.31 -22.62 21.33
CA SER A 22 -16.95 -21.22 21.19
C SER A 22 -15.74 -21.07 20.28
N LEU A 23 -15.94 -21.06 18.96
CA LEU A 23 -15.12 -20.38 17.92
C LEU A 23 -15.48 -20.94 16.53
N SER A 24 -16.64 -20.54 16.02
CA SER A 24 -16.87 -20.50 14.58
C SER A 24 -17.57 -19.20 14.23
N PHE A 25 -16.96 -18.09 14.68
CA PHE A 25 -17.21 -16.82 14.03
C PHE A 25 -16.38 -16.85 12.74
N ASN A 26 -17.02 -17.28 11.65
CA ASN A 26 -16.51 -17.09 10.30
C ASN A 26 -16.61 -15.58 10.02
N ARG A 27 -15.72 -14.81 10.64
CA ARG A 27 -15.43 -13.46 10.22
C ARG A 27 -14.71 -13.66 8.91
N SER A 28 -15.40 -13.45 7.79
CA SER A 28 -14.75 -12.95 6.60
C SER A 28 -14.05 -11.67 7.04
N ARG A 29 -12.81 -11.81 7.53
CA ARG A 29 -11.92 -10.69 7.75
C ARG A 29 -11.85 -10.09 6.34
N PRO A 30 -12.30 -8.83 6.11
CA PRO A 30 -11.85 -8.17 4.90
C PRO A 30 -10.34 -8.35 4.94
N ASN A 31 -9.77 -8.97 3.92
CA ASN A 31 -8.33 -9.07 3.84
C ASN A 31 -7.90 -7.62 3.91
N LYS A 32 -7.18 -7.24 4.99
CA LYS A 32 -6.65 -5.87 5.07
C LYS A 32 -5.73 -5.58 3.88
N ASP A 33 -5.35 -6.62 3.16
CA ASP A 33 -4.57 -6.57 1.93
C ASP A 33 -5.44 -6.46 0.67
N ASP A 34 -6.76 -6.23 0.72
CA ASP A 34 -7.53 -6.00 -0.52
C ASP A 34 -7.20 -4.62 -1.14
N ASP A 35 -6.69 -3.68 -0.34
CA ASP A 35 -6.19 -2.37 -0.77
C ASP A 35 -4.66 -2.28 -0.63
N ILE A 36 -3.98 -1.83 -1.69
CA ILE A 36 -2.53 -1.62 -1.65
C ILE A 36 -2.13 -0.53 -0.65
N HIS A 37 -3.00 0.44 -0.37
CA HIS A 37 -2.72 1.48 0.62
C HIS A 37 -2.61 0.92 2.04
N ASP A 38 -3.29 -0.20 2.32
CA ASP A 38 -3.21 -0.91 3.58
C ASP A 38 -2.04 -1.92 3.62
N LEU A 39 -1.60 -2.40 2.45
CA LEU A 39 -0.42 -3.24 2.30
C LEU A 39 0.90 -2.47 2.51
N LEU A 40 1.03 -1.25 1.99
CA LEU A 40 2.28 -0.48 2.07
C LEU A 40 2.83 -0.36 3.51
N PRO A 41 2.02 -0.05 4.54
CA PRO A 41 2.48 -0.02 5.92
C PRO A 41 3.07 -1.33 6.45
N SER A 42 2.64 -2.51 5.96
CA SER A 42 3.24 -3.78 6.39
C SER A 42 4.67 -3.96 5.88
N TYR A 43 5.04 -3.21 4.84
CA TYR A 43 6.40 -3.11 4.30
C TYR A 43 7.12 -1.85 4.81
N ASN A 44 6.61 -1.18 5.85
CA ASN A 44 7.19 0.07 6.35
C ASN A 44 7.25 1.18 5.29
N LEU A 45 6.25 1.21 4.41
CA LEU A 45 6.09 2.23 3.39
C LEU A 45 4.83 3.05 3.71
N PRO A 46 4.84 4.38 3.58
CA PRO A 46 3.65 5.18 3.78
C PRO A 46 2.55 4.86 2.76
N LYS A 47 1.30 4.84 3.23
CA LYS A 47 0.13 4.56 2.38
C LYS A 47 -0.08 5.56 1.23
N GLY A 48 0.43 6.79 1.37
CA GLY A 48 0.27 7.87 0.40
C GLY A 48 1.33 7.93 -0.70
N LEU A 49 2.19 6.90 -0.83
CA LEU A 49 3.10 6.79 -1.97
C LEU A 49 2.37 6.61 -3.32
N LEU A 50 1.16 6.05 -3.28
CA LEU A 50 0.31 5.81 -4.46
C LEU A 50 -0.95 6.69 -4.40
N PRO A 51 -1.49 7.11 -5.56
CA PRO A 51 -2.74 7.87 -5.63
C PRO A 51 -3.96 7.01 -5.32
N ASN A 52 -5.07 7.67 -4.94
CA ASN A 52 -6.34 7.01 -4.61
C ASN A 52 -7.03 6.26 -5.78
N ASN A 53 -6.56 6.40 -7.02
CA ASN A 53 -7.22 5.83 -8.20
C ASN A 53 -6.67 4.45 -8.61
N VAL A 54 -6.07 3.73 -7.66
CA VAL A 54 -5.70 2.32 -7.82
C VAL A 54 -6.94 1.48 -8.07
N LYS A 55 -6.90 0.68 -9.13
CA LYS A 55 -7.95 -0.25 -9.52
C LYS A 55 -7.69 -1.65 -8.99
N SER A 56 -6.44 -2.11 -9.05
CA SER A 56 -6.04 -3.43 -8.61
C SER A 56 -4.52 -3.50 -8.48
N TYR A 57 -4.01 -4.47 -7.74
CA TYR A 57 -2.59 -4.74 -7.69
C TYR A 57 -2.31 -6.25 -7.64
N THR A 58 -1.08 -6.63 -7.93
CA THR A 58 -0.57 -7.99 -7.77
C THR A 58 0.79 -7.92 -7.09
N LEU A 59 1.07 -8.87 -6.20
CA LEU A 59 2.39 -9.03 -5.57
C LEU A 59 2.82 -10.50 -5.69
N SER A 60 4.01 -10.72 -6.26
CA SER A 60 4.60 -12.04 -6.42
C SER A 60 5.28 -12.49 -5.13
N PRO A 61 4.90 -13.63 -4.53
CA PRO A 61 5.54 -14.13 -3.32
C PRO A 61 6.94 -14.72 -3.56
N LYS A 62 7.38 -14.84 -4.83
CA LYS A 62 8.66 -15.46 -5.18
C LYS A 62 9.83 -14.47 -5.15
N ASP A 63 9.59 -13.27 -5.66
CA ASP A 63 10.61 -12.25 -5.91
C ASP A 63 10.19 -10.86 -5.43
N ASN A 64 9.04 -10.76 -4.76
CA ASN A 64 8.41 -9.52 -4.30
C ASN A 64 8.19 -8.49 -5.41
N SER A 65 8.09 -8.93 -6.67
CA SER A 65 7.71 -8.05 -7.77
C SER A 65 6.23 -7.69 -7.65
N PHE A 66 5.91 -6.42 -7.86
CA PHE A 66 4.55 -5.93 -7.82
C PHE A 66 4.15 -5.27 -9.14
N THR A 67 2.84 -5.26 -9.39
CA THR A 67 2.23 -4.46 -10.45
C THR A 67 0.99 -3.80 -9.90
N VAL A 68 0.86 -2.49 -10.10
CA VAL A 68 -0.32 -1.70 -9.73
C VAL A 68 -0.98 -1.21 -11.00
N GLN A 69 -2.29 -1.38 -11.09
CA GLN A 69 -3.10 -0.86 -12.17
C GLN A 69 -3.93 0.30 -11.65
N LEU A 70 -3.75 1.48 -12.23
CA LEU A 70 -4.60 2.63 -12.02
C LEU A 70 -5.78 2.60 -12.98
N THR A 71 -6.88 3.25 -12.60
CA THR A 71 -8.04 3.41 -13.48
C THR A 71 -7.66 4.19 -14.75
N HIS A 72 -6.82 5.21 -14.61
CA HIS A 72 -6.24 6.01 -15.68
C HIS A 72 -4.89 6.61 -15.22
N PRO A 73 -4.03 7.11 -16.13
CA PRO A 73 -2.84 7.87 -15.74
C PRO A 73 -3.19 9.06 -14.86
N CYS A 74 -2.31 9.42 -13.95
CA CYS A 74 -2.62 10.30 -12.85
C CYS A 74 -1.53 11.36 -12.63
N TYR A 75 -1.94 12.58 -12.30
CA TYR A 75 -1.04 13.61 -11.80
C TYR A 75 -1.32 13.87 -10.33
N VAL A 76 -0.25 13.96 -9.54
CA VAL A 76 -0.29 14.33 -8.12
C VAL A 76 0.69 15.47 -7.89
N GLN A 77 0.24 16.46 -7.14
CA GLN A 77 1.08 17.57 -6.70
C GLN A 77 1.45 17.34 -5.23
N PHE A 78 2.73 17.12 -4.96
CA PHE A 78 3.30 17.05 -3.61
C PHE A 78 4.08 18.33 -3.35
N GLN A 79 3.52 19.24 -2.53
CA GLN A 79 4.10 20.57 -2.34
C GLN A 79 4.38 21.25 -3.71
N ASP A 80 5.64 21.46 -4.06
CA ASP A 80 6.07 22.06 -5.34
C ASP A 80 6.45 21.03 -6.42
N GLN A 81 6.41 19.73 -6.09
CA GLN A 81 6.78 18.65 -6.99
C GLN A 81 5.54 18.05 -7.69
N LEU A 82 5.50 18.17 -9.02
CA LEU A 82 4.52 17.48 -9.85
C LEU A 82 5.02 16.07 -10.18
N VAL A 83 4.21 15.05 -9.86
CA VAL A 83 4.48 13.63 -10.12
C VAL A 83 3.41 13.07 -11.05
N TYR A 84 3.85 12.36 -12.07
CA TYR A 84 3.02 11.66 -13.03
C TYR A 84 3.13 10.15 -12.79
N TYR A 85 1.98 9.51 -12.69
CA TYR A 85 1.84 8.06 -12.61
C TYR A 85 1.21 7.56 -13.89
N GLN A 86 1.86 6.57 -14.51
CA GLN A 86 1.31 5.83 -15.63
C GLN A 86 0.16 4.94 -15.16
N LYS A 87 -0.61 4.43 -16.13
CA LYS A 87 -1.72 3.52 -15.83
C LYS A 87 -1.24 2.23 -15.15
N GLU A 88 -0.05 1.76 -15.50
CA GLU A 88 0.57 0.59 -14.92
C GLU A 88 1.89 0.99 -14.25
N ILE A 89 2.07 0.57 -13.00
CA ILE A 89 3.27 0.82 -12.20
C ILE A 89 3.86 -0.55 -11.84
N ARG A 90 5.17 -0.71 -11.96
CA ARG A 90 5.86 -1.95 -11.58
C ARG A 90 7.07 -1.64 -10.72
N GLY A 91 7.52 -2.65 -9.98
CA GLY A 91 8.77 -2.63 -9.25
C GLY A 91 8.93 -3.87 -8.38
N LYS A 92 9.85 -3.82 -7.44
CA LYS A 92 10.01 -4.80 -6.37
C LYS A 92 9.90 -4.11 -5.02
N MET A 93 9.25 -4.78 -4.08
CA MET A 93 9.01 -4.25 -2.75
C MET A 93 9.74 -5.08 -1.70
N SER A 94 10.37 -4.41 -0.74
CA SER A 94 10.97 -5.00 0.44
C SER A 94 10.70 -4.10 1.64
N TYR A 95 11.07 -4.54 2.84
CA TYR A 95 10.84 -3.74 4.04
C TYR A 95 11.60 -2.40 3.95
N GLY A 96 10.86 -1.29 3.99
CA GLY A 96 11.36 0.08 3.89
C GLY A 96 11.86 0.48 2.50
N GLN A 97 11.66 -0.33 1.47
CA GLN A 97 12.26 -0.07 0.16
C GLN A 97 11.39 -0.52 -1.02
N VAL A 98 11.45 0.25 -2.10
CA VAL A 98 10.93 -0.09 -3.41
C VAL A 98 12.05 0.11 -4.44
N SER A 99 12.31 -0.89 -5.27
CA SER A 99 13.35 -0.84 -6.30
C SER A 99 12.78 -1.20 -7.68
N ASP A 100 13.59 -1.01 -8.73
CA ASP A 100 13.22 -1.30 -10.13
C ASP A 100 11.89 -0.62 -10.54
N VAL A 101 11.63 0.57 -10.00
CA VAL A 101 10.35 1.26 -10.20
C VAL A 101 10.23 1.72 -11.65
N SER A 102 9.05 1.48 -12.21
CA SER A 102 8.65 1.99 -13.52
C SER A 102 7.20 2.48 -13.46
N GLY A 103 6.88 3.45 -14.33
CA GLY A 103 5.56 4.05 -14.37
C GLY A 103 5.37 5.25 -13.46
N ILE A 104 6.41 5.73 -12.77
CA ILE A 104 6.37 6.96 -11.96
C ILE A 104 7.42 7.94 -12.48
N GLN A 105 7.04 9.19 -12.69
CA GLN A 105 7.92 10.24 -13.18
C GLN A 105 7.73 11.53 -12.38
N ALA A 106 8.82 12.17 -11.96
CA ALA A 106 8.81 13.48 -11.33
C ALA A 106 9.22 14.56 -12.34
N LYS A 107 8.56 15.71 -12.32
CA LYS A 107 8.93 16.85 -13.16
C LYS A 107 10.10 17.61 -12.54
N LYS A 108 11.24 17.66 -13.21
CA LYS A 108 12.44 18.40 -12.79
C LYS A 108 12.90 19.30 -13.93
N LEU A 109 13.20 20.58 -13.65
CA LEU A 109 13.73 21.53 -14.64
C LEU A 109 13.04 21.42 -16.03
N PHE A 110 11.70 21.39 -16.02
CA PHE A 110 10.82 21.23 -17.19
C PHE A 110 10.78 19.85 -17.88
N VAL A 111 11.61 18.89 -17.49
CA VAL A 111 11.63 17.52 -18.04
C VAL A 111 11.02 16.50 -17.07
N TRP A 112 10.50 15.40 -17.61
CA TRP A 112 10.01 14.27 -16.83
C TRP A 112 11.14 13.28 -16.58
N VAL A 113 11.46 13.05 -15.31
CA VAL A 113 12.55 12.15 -14.90
C VAL A 113 11.93 10.94 -14.19
N PRO A 114 12.30 9.70 -14.56
CA PRO A 114 11.74 8.51 -13.94
C PRO A 114 12.14 8.40 -12.47
N VAL A 115 11.20 7.96 -11.63
CA VAL A 115 11.50 7.51 -10.27
C VAL A 115 11.82 6.02 -10.37
N THR A 116 13.02 5.63 -9.95
CA THR A 116 13.55 4.26 -10.08
C THR A 116 13.59 3.51 -8.76
N GLY A 117 13.48 4.22 -7.63
CA GLY A 117 13.46 3.61 -6.31
C GLY A 117 13.01 4.57 -5.21
N ILE A 118 12.64 4.00 -4.07
CA ILE A 118 12.15 4.68 -2.88
C ILE A 118 12.73 3.97 -1.66
N ASN A 119 13.36 4.69 -0.74
CA ASN A 119 13.90 4.15 0.50
C ASN A 119 13.37 4.95 1.70
N VAL A 120 12.96 4.28 2.75
CA VAL A 120 12.60 4.91 4.03
C VAL A 120 13.82 5.00 4.92
N ASP A 121 14.09 6.20 5.40
CA ASP A 121 15.14 6.52 6.35
C ASP A 121 14.47 6.77 7.71
N GLU A 122 14.38 5.70 8.51
CA GLU A 122 13.66 5.73 9.79
C GLU A 122 14.32 6.66 10.81
N GLU A 123 15.65 6.74 10.81
CA GLU A 123 16.41 7.56 11.75
C GLU A 123 16.13 9.05 11.57
N SER A 124 16.00 9.50 10.32
CA SER A 124 15.70 10.90 10.01
C SER A 124 14.21 11.18 9.76
N HIS A 125 13.36 10.17 9.80
CA HIS A 125 11.94 10.25 9.42
C HIS A 125 11.73 10.83 8.00
N MET A 126 12.63 10.47 7.09
CA MET A 126 12.64 10.91 5.70
C MET A 126 12.40 9.74 4.75
N ILE A 127 12.06 10.08 3.52
CA ILE A 127 11.96 9.15 2.39
C ILE A 127 12.86 9.68 1.30
N GLU A 128 13.77 8.84 0.85
CA GLU A 128 14.66 9.10 -0.26
C GLU A 128 14.07 8.53 -1.55
N PHE A 129 13.85 9.41 -2.52
CA PHE A 129 13.41 9.06 -3.87
C PHE A 129 14.61 9.10 -4.81
N HIS A 130 14.79 8.03 -5.60
CA HIS A 130 15.77 7.96 -6.67
C HIS A 130 15.11 8.42 -7.97
N VAL A 131 15.49 9.60 -8.45
CA VAL A 131 14.89 10.28 -9.60
C VAL A 131 15.95 10.38 -10.71
N GLY A 132 16.02 9.33 -11.54
CA GLY A 132 17.09 9.17 -12.51
C GLY A 132 18.45 8.98 -11.84
N PHE A 133 19.35 9.94 -12.01
CA PHE A 133 20.67 9.98 -11.35
C PHE A 133 20.70 10.86 -10.09
N LEU A 134 19.57 11.46 -9.72
CA LEU A 134 19.43 12.32 -8.56
C LEU A 134 18.76 11.56 -7.42
N SER A 135 19.08 11.95 -6.19
CA SER A 135 18.39 11.49 -4.99
C SER A 135 17.76 12.69 -4.28
N GLU A 136 16.54 12.52 -3.80
CA GLU A 136 15.77 13.58 -3.16
C GLU A 136 15.16 13.06 -1.87
N LYS A 137 15.43 13.74 -0.74
CA LYS A 137 14.86 13.40 0.55
C LYS A 137 13.65 14.29 0.86
N LEU A 138 12.53 13.67 1.16
CA LEU A 138 11.29 14.34 1.56
C LEU A 138 10.78 13.78 2.90
N PRO A 139 10.15 14.59 3.76
CA PRO A 139 9.62 14.13 5.04
C PRO A 139 8.60 13.01 4.88
N ALA A 140 8.71 11.92 5.66
CA ALA A 140 7.80 10.79 5.55
C ALA A 140 6.32 11.17 5.80
N LYS A 141 6.10 12.14 6.69
CA LYS A 141 4.78 12.70 7.01
C LYS A 141 4.01 13.23 5.78
N ASP A 142 4.71 13.69 4.74
CA ASP A 142 4.08 14.25 3.55
C ASP A 142 3.39 13.15 2.70
N PHE A 143 3.69 11.88 2.99
CA PHE A 143 3.17 10.70 2.30
C PHE A 143 2.26 9.84 3.19
N GLU A 144 1.88 10.32 4.37
CA GLU A 144 0.94 9.59 5.24
C GLU A 144 -0.50 9.62 4.73
N THR A 145 -0.87 10.64 3.95
CA THR A 145 -2.24 10.78 3.41
C THR A 145 -2.29 10.30 1.96
N ILE A 146 -3.32 9.54 1.60
CA ILE A 146 -3.52 9.07 0.23
C ILE A 146 -3.84 10.27 -0.68
N PRO A 147 -2.98 10.61 -1.65
CA PRO A 147 -3.21 11.75 -2.51
C PRO A 147 -4.35 11.51 -3.50
N THR A 148 -5.13 12.55 -3.75
CA THR A 148 -6.19 12.51 -4.77
C THR A 148 -5.60 12.66 -6.15
N CYS A 149 -5.99 11.75 -7.05
CA CYS A 149 -5.61 11.83 -8.43
C CYS A 149 -6.20 13.04 -9.14
N LYS A 150 -5.36 13.89 -9.73
CA LYS A 150 -5.81 14.97 -10.61
C LYS A 150 -5.79 14.46 -12.05
N ASN A 151 -6.95 14.55 -12.70
CA ASN A 151 -7.06 14.31 -14.13
C ASN A 151 -6.87 15.64 -14.87
N ASN A 152 -5.96 15.69 -15.84
CA ASN A 152 -5.82 16.86 -16.72
C ASN A 152 -7.09 17.13 -17.55
N ARG A 153 -8.07 16.20 -17.57
CA ARG A 153 -9.36 16.37 -18.25
C ARG A 153 -10.35 17.33 -17.57
N CYS A 154 -10.00 17.96 -16.44
CA CYS A 154 -10.76 19.09 -15.88
C CYS A 154 -10.11 20.45 -16.18
N GLN A 155 -9.43 20.57 -17.32
CA GLN A 155 -9.05 21.87 -17.89
C GLN A 155 -9.53 22.08 -19.33
N ASP A 156 -10.23 21.10 -19.92
CA ASP A 156 -10.88 21.23 -21.23
C ASP A 156 -12.39 21.56 -21.14
N SER A 157 -13.03 21.41 -19.98
CA SER A 157 -14.46 21.74 -19.79
C SER A 157 -14.71 23.20 -19.37
N LEU A 158 -13.67 23.96 -19.04
CA LEU A 158 -13.77 25.39 -18.66
C LEU A 158 -13.30 26.35 -19.76
N LEU A 159 -12.73 25.84 -20.86
CA LEU A 159 -12.33 26.63 -22.04
C LEU A 159 -13.33 26.51 -23.20
N SER A 160 -14.41 25.75 -23.04
CA SER A 160 -15.54 25.71 -23.99
C SER A 160 -16.71 26.63 -23.59
N SER A 161 -16.53 27.46 -22.56
CA SER A 161 -17.55 28.41 -22.06
C SER A 161 -17.08 29.88 -22.08
N ILE A 162 -16.05 30.21 -22.87
CA ILE A 162 -15.71 31.60 -23.23
C ILE A 162 -15.70 31.70 -24.75
#